data_AF-A8I1X5-F1
#
_entry.id   AF-A8I1X5-F1
#
_cell.length_a   1.000
_cell.length_b   1.000
_cell.length_c   1.000
_cell.angle_alpha   90.00
_cell.angle_beta   90.00
_cell.angle_gamma   90.00
#
_symmetry.space_group_name_H-M   'P 1'
#
loop_
_entity.id
_entity.type
_entity.pdbx_description
1 polymer ?
#
loop_
_entity_poly.entity_id
_entity_poly.type
_entity_poly.pdbx_seq_one_letter_code
_entity_poly.pdbx_strand_id
1 'polypeptide(L)'
;MRLSPPQPSPASGRGSEVTRVQRCHAQHGKSPLPLAGKGWEGAKRRLSSPRRGSPPMSAPARKTAPLSPSDLKDQLRALALEEGFDAFGIADPDAVGDAGTRLRHWVAEERYGDMGWMAETLDRRVHARAMWPEALRVVMLGMNYGPDEDPRTVLAERSLGAISVYARGEDYHDIIKPKLKRLARALLALAGTGDVKVFVDTAPLMEKPLAMAAGLGWQGKHTNLVSRARGSWLFLGAIATTLDLPVDAPMGDHCGQCRACLDACPTAAFPAPYQIDARRCVSYLTIEHKGPIPRDLRPLMGNRIYGCDDCLAACPWNKFAELGREAKLAARDENRAPDLADLATLDDAAFRARFPKSPIKRVGRGRFLRNVLTAIGNSGDPALVASARAHLGDPDALVRGAAVWALSRLLPAAEFATLAAVQAGAEADAEVAAEWTAALEADAPPRT
;
A
#
# COMPACT_ATOMS: atom_id res chain seq x y z
N MET A 1 38.47 -23.57 44.29
CA MET A 1 39.13 -22.28 43.99
C MET A 1 38.12 -21.44 43.21
N ARG A 2 37.66 -20.33 43.81
CA ARG A 2 37.18 -19.05 43.20
C ARG A 2 36.21 -19.13 42.00
N LEU A 3 35.10 -18.40 41.88
CA LEU A 3 34.43 -17.33 42.62
C LEU A 3 33.05 -17.20 41.95
N SER A 4 31.98 -17.03 42.74
CA SER A 4 30.66 -16.59 42.24
C SER A 4 30.72 -15.15 41.70
N PRO A 5 29.97 -14.79 40.64
CA PRO A 5 29.75 -13.40 40.27
C PRO A 5 28.61 -12.78 41.09
N PRO A 6 28.59 -11.43 41.23
CA PRO A 6 27.84 -10.74 42.27
C PRO A 6 26.40 -10.37 41.89
N GLN A 7 25.56 -10.27 42.92
CA GLN A 7 24.28 -9.57 42.92
C GLN A 7 24.47 -8.04 42.92
N PRO A 8 23.63 -7.25 42.22
CA PRO A 8 23.48 -5.83 42.51
C PRO A 8 22.20 -5.52 43.32
N SER A 9 22.38 -4.75 44.40
CA SER A 9 21.34 -4.14 45.26
C SER A 9 20.84 -2.80 44.65
N PRO A 10 19.69 -2.23 45.06
CA PRO A 10 18.87 -1.36 44.24
C PRO A 10 19.32 0.11 44.29
N ALA A 11 19.33 0.77 43.14
CA ALA A 11 19.45 2.21 43.04
C ALA A 11 18.05 2.85 42.96
N SER A 12 17.70 3.60 44.01
CA SER A 12 16.63 4.58 44.03
C SER A 12 16.88 5.68 42.99
N GLY A 13 15.92 5.93 42.09
CA GLY A 13 15.97 7.00 41.10
C GLY A 13 14.57 7.48 40.76
N ARG A 14 14.31 8.75 41.09
CA ARG A 14 13.03 9.45 40.98
C ARG A 14 12.55 9.51 39.53
N GLY A 15 11.24 9.39 39.36
CA GLY A 15 10.56 9.42 38.08
C GLY A 15 10.73 10.73 37.33
N SER A 16 10.86 10.59 36.02
CA SER A 16 10.38 11.53 35.03
C SER A 16 9.72 10.72 33.92
N GLU A 17 8.39 10.68 33.91
CA GLU A 17 7.58 10.18 32.80
C GLU A 17 7.88 11.05 31.57
N VAL A 18 8.57 10.46 30.60
CA VAL A 18 8.72 11.04 29.26
C VAL A 18 7.77 10.29 28.34
N THR A 19 6.66 10.93 27.99
CA THR A 19 5.71 10.50 26.95
C THR A 19 6.48 10.18 25.65
N ARG A 20 6.54 8.90 25.26
CA ARG A 20 7.37 8.46 24.12
C ARG A 20 6.49 7.96 22.98
N VAL A 21 6.27 8.81 21.97
CA VAL A 21 5.81 8.36 20.65
C VAL A 21 6.93 7.56 19.99
N GLN A 22 6.96 6.23 20.18
CA GLN A 22 7.97 5.38 19.55
C GLN A 22 7.68 5.24 18.06
N ARG A 23 8.67 5.56 17.23
CA ARG A 23 8.66 5.23 15.79
C ARG A 23 9.06 3.77 15.63
N CYS A 24 8.19 2.95 15.05
CA CYS A 24 8.63 1.65 14.52
C CYS A 24 9.38 1.91 13.21
N HIS A 25 10.69 1.76 13.22
CA HIS A 25 11.50 1.72 12.01
C HIS A 25 11.47 0.30 11.47
N ALA A 26 10.85 0.08 10.32
CA ALA A 26 11.18 -1.07 9.49
C ALA A 26 12.65 -0.90 9.06
N GLN A 27 13.51 -1.82 9.48
CA GLN A 27 14.92 -1.82 9.08
C GLN A 27 15.00 -2.16 7.59
N HIS A 28 15.07 -1.14 6.76
CA HIS A 28 15.64 -1.27 5.42
C HIS A 28 17.05 -0.68 5.47
N GLY A 29 18.05 -1.52 5.23
CA GLY A 29 19.44 -1.10 5.14
C GLY A 29 19.60 -0.03 4.06
N LYS A 30 19.94 1.19 4.47
CA LYS A 30 20.49 2.23 3.60
C LYS A 30 21.70 2.83 4.31
N SER A 31 22.85 2.67 3.67
CA SER A 31 24.14 3.24 4.07
C SER A 31 24.09 4.78 3.99
N PRO A 32 24.63 5.54 4.97
CA PRO A 32 24.67 6.99 4.88
C PRO A 32 26.03 7.49 4.35
N LEU A 33 26.00 8.33 3.31
CA LEU A 33 27.08 9.27 2.97
C LEU A 33 26.83 10.62 3.68
N PRO A 34 27.87 11.33 4.14
CA PRO A 34 27.73 12.46 5.04
C PRO A 34 27.53 13.79 4.31
N LEU A 35 26.65 14.65 4.84
CA LEU A 35 26.61 16.07 4.47
C LEU A 35 27.05 16.92 5.65
N ALA A 36 28.08 17.72 5.37
CA ALA A 36 28.78 18.62 6.24
C ALA A 36 27.89 19.77 6.76
N GLY A 37 28.19 20.21 7.98
CA GLY A 37 27.52 21.31 8.64
C GLY A 37 27.90 22.68 8.09
N LYS A 38 27.19 23.70 8.57
CA LYS A 38 27.65 25.08 8.72
C LYS A 38 26.85 25.70 9.88
N GLY A 39 27.61 26.20 10.86
CA GLY A 39 27.09 26.94 11.99
C GLY A 39 26.70 28.37 11.62
N TRP A 40 25.93 28.99 12.50
CA TRP A 40 25.72 30.43 12.53
C TRP A 40 25.71 30.88 14.00
N GLU A 41 26.81 31.48 14.43
CA GLU A 41 26.90 32.35 15.60
C GLU A 41 26.53 33.78 15.17
N GLY A 42 25.78 34.51 16.01
CA GLY A 42 25.45 35.89 15.69
C GLY A 42 24.67 36.65 16.76
N ALA A 43 25.42 37.24 17.69
CA ALA A 43 25.19 38.53 18.34
C ALA A 43 23.98 38.75 19.29
N LYS A 44 24.33 38.81 20.58
CA LYS A 44 23.57 39.48 21.66
C LYS A 44 23.58 41.00 21.45
N ARG A 45 22.42 41.66 21.50
CA ARG A 45 22.31 43.08 21.91
C ARG A 45 21.19 43.25 22.93
N ARG A 46 21.58 43.74 24.12
CA ARG A 46 20.69 44.21 25.18
C ARG A 46 20.15 45.58 24.78
N LEU A 47 18.85 45.78 24.87
CA LEU A 47 18.21 47.09 24.95
C LEU A 47 17.22 47.08 26.12
N SER A 48 17.34 48.11 26.94
CA SER A 48 16.68 48.32 28.23
C SER A 48 15.23 48.80 28.11
N SER A 49 14.45 48.41 29.11
CA SER A 49 13.01 48.63 29.38
C SER A 49 12.50 50.08 29.25
N PRO A 50 11.16 50.24 29.11
CA PRO A 50 10.43 50.84 30.22
C PRO A 50 9.23 50.01 30.69
N ARG A 51 9.01 50.06 32.01
CA ARG A 51 7.99 49.36 32.80
C ARG A 51 6.58 49.67 32.30
N ARG A 52 5.79 48.63 32.01
CA ARG A 52 4.32 48.69 31.95
C ARG A 52 3.76 47.68 32.95
N GLY A 53 2.71 48.09 33.65
CA GLY A 53 2.18 47.46 34.85
C GLY A 53 1.82 45.98 34.69
N SER A 54 1.99 45.25 35.79
CA SER A 54 1.61 43.86 35.92
C SER A 54 0.12 43.66 35.62
N PRO A 55 -0.27 42.77 34.70
CA PRO A 55 -1.65 42.32 34.59
C PRO A 55 -1.98 41.45 35.83
N PRO A 56 -3.25 41.35 36.22
CA PRO A 56 -3.65 40.51 37.35
C PRO A 56 -3.24 39.07 37.10
N MET A 57 -2.77 38.41 38.17
CA MET A 57 -2.40 36.99 38.16
C MET A 57 -3.52 36.18 37.51
N SER A 58 -3.19 35.51 36.40
CA SER A 58 -4.04 34.52 35.79
C SER A 58 -4.36 33.44 36.82
N ALA A 59 -5.65 33.17 37.00
CA ALA A 59 -6.12 32.05 37.79
C ALA A 59 -5.37 30.76 37.35
N PRO A 60 -5.01 29.86 38.27
CA PRO A 60 -4.37 28.61 37.88
C PRO A 60 -5.30 27.91 36.88
N ALA A 61 -4.76 27.56 35.70
CA ALA A 61 -5.47 26.75 34.73
C ALA A 61 -6.05 25.55 35.47
N ARG A 62 -7.38 25.50 35.56
CA ARG A 62 -8.10 24.46 36.26
C ARG A 62 -7.64 23.15 35.63
N LYS A 63 -6.85 22.34 36.34
CA LYS A 63 -6.50 20.99 35.88
C LYS A 63 -7.83 20.27 35.70
N THR A 64 -8.28 20.16 34.46
CA THR A 64 -9.46 19.39 34.12
C THR A 64 -9.22 17.98 34.62
N ALA A 65 -10.17 17.43 35.37
CA ALA A 65 -10.08 16.05 35.82
C ALA A 65 -9.84 15.15 34.60
N PRO A 66 -9.05 14.07 34.75
CA PRO A 66 -8.82 13.13 33.65
C PRO A 66 -10.16 12.60 33.16
N LEU A 67 -10.33 12.61 31.85
CA LEU A 67 -11.55 12.16 31.18
C LEU A 67 -11.79 10.68 31.47
N SER A 68 -13.05 10.26 31.52
CA SER A 68 -13.37 8.83 31.60
C SER A 68 -12.95 8.13 30.30
N PRO A 69 -12.73 6.80 30.30
CA PRO A 69 -12.42 6.06 29.06
C PRO A 69 -13.46 6.22 27.95
N SER A 70 -14.74 6.39 28.31
CA SER A 70 -15.80 6.67 27.34
C SER A 70 -15.68 8.07 26.76
N ASP A 71 -15.45 9.08 27.60
CA ASP A 71 -15.28 10.46 27.15
C ASP A 71 -14.03 10.61 26.27
N LEU A 72 -12.94 9.89 26.59
CA LEU A 72 -11.74 9.83 25.77
C LEU A 72 -12.02 9.23 24.39
N LYS A 73 -12.78 8.14 24.34
CA LYS A 73 -13.19 7.51 23.08
C LYS A 73 -14.01 8.48 22.23
N ASP A 74 -14.98 9.17 22.82
CA ASP A 74 -15.85 10.09 22.10
C ASP A 74 -15.10 11.33 21.58
N GLN A 75 -14.21 11.90 22.40
CA GLN A 75 -13.35 12.99 21.94
C GLN A 75 -12.38 12.55 20.85
N LEU A 76 -11.79 11.36 20.97
CA LEU A 76 -10.91 10.82 19.94
C LEU A 76 -11.66 10.57 18.62
N ARG A 77 -12.90 10.10 18.68
CA ARG A 77 -13.77 9.93 17.50
C ARG A 77 -14.03 11.28 16.83
N ALA A 78 -14.36 12.33 17.60
CA ALA A 78 -14.57 13.67 17.07
C ALA A 78 -13.32 14.22 16.38
N LEU A 79 -12.16 14.13 17.05
CA LEU A 79 -10.87 14.53 16.48
C LEU A 79 -10.52 13.74 15.22
N ALA A 80 -10.86 12.45 15.15
CA ALA A 80 -10.62 11.63 13.97
C ALA A 80 -11.42 12.12 12.76
N LEU A 81 -12.69 12.50 12.96
CA LEU A 81 -13.50 13.11 11.91
C LEU A 81 -12.92 14.46 11.46
N GLU A 82 -12.49 15.30 12.40
CA GLU A 82 -11.87 16.60 12.11
C GLU A 82 -10.56 16.47 11.32
N GLU A 83 -9.76 15.44 11.61
CA GLU A 83 -8.53 15.11 10.87
C GLU A 83 -8.79 14.52 9.47
N GLY A 84 -10.06 14.25 9.15
CA GLY A 84 -10.51 13.78 7.84
C GLY A 84 -10.58 12.25 7.71
N PHE A 85 -10.71 11.52 8.81
CA PHE A 85 -11.05 10.09 8.76
C PHE A 85 -12.57 9.90 8.68
N ASP A 86 -13.00 8.97 7.84
CA ASP A 86 -14.40 8.69 7.54
C ASP A 86 -14.93 7.47 8.29
N ALA A 87 -14.05 6.70 8.93
CA ALA A 87 -14.39 5.56 9.76
C ALA A 87 -13.52 5.52 11.02
N PHE A 88 -14.12 5.14 12.15
CA PHE A 88 -13.48 5.06 13.46
C PHE A 88 -14.09 3.91 14.26
N GLY A 89 -13.24 3.11 14.88
CA GLY A 89 -13.65 2.13 15.87
C GLY A 89 -12.47 1.63 16.70
N ILE A 90 -12.75 0.99 17.83
CA ILE A 90 -11.75 0.45 18.75
C ILE A 90 -11.94 -1.06 18.88
N ALA A 91 -10.89 -1.83 18.60
CA ALA A 91 -10.88 -3.27 18.78
C ALA A 91 -10.03 -3.67 19.99
N ASP A 92 -10.38 -4.83 20.56
CA ASP A 92 -9.43 -5.60 21.33
C ASP A 92 -8.34 -6.15 20.39
N PRO A 93 -7.03 -6.04 20.72
CA PRO A 93 -5.94 -6.57 19.91
C PRO A 93 -6.07 -8.08 19.60
N ASP A 94 -6.77 -8.83 20.46
CA ASP A 94 -6.96 -10.27 20.36
C ASP A 94 -8.23 -10.68 19.57
N ALA A 95 -9.09 -9.72 19.17
CA ALA A 95 -10.38 -9.98 18.55
C ALA A 95 -10.34 -10.27 17.03
N VAL A 96 -9.23 -10.82 16.50
CA VAL A 96 -9.06 -11.10 15.06
C VAL A 96 -9.44 -12.52 14.63
N GLY A 97 -9.88 -13.37 15.57
CA GLY A 97 -10.31 -14.74 15.32
C GLY A 97 -9.26 -15.56 14.57
N ASP A 98 -9.67 -16.33 13.56
CA ASP A 98 -8.79 -17.23 12.79
C ASP A 98 -7.90 -16.52 11.76
N ALA A 99 -7.77 -15.19 11.81
CA ALA A 99 -6.92 -14.45 10.86
C ALA A 99 -5.46 -14.93 10.88
N GLY A 100 -4.89 -15.16 12.06
CA GLY A 100 -3.53 -15.66 12.21
C GLY A 100 -3.35 -17.08 11.62
N THR A 101 -4.30 -17.98 11.89
CA THR A 101 -4.30 -19.34 11.33
C THR A 101 -4.38 -19.33 9.80
N ARG A 102 -5.28 -18.53 9.24
CA ARG A 102 -5.42 -18.37 7.78
C ARG A 102 -4.16 -17.77 7.14
N LEU A 103 -3.51 -16.82 7.82
CA LEU A 103 -2.23 -16.27 7.36
C LEU A 103 -1.14 -17.35 7.33
N ARG A 104 -1.02 -18.18 8.38
CA ARG A 104 -0.04 -19.29 8.41
C ARG A 104 -0.27 -20.25 7.25
N HIS A 105 -1.52 -20.61 6.96
CA HIS A 105 -1.86 -21.45 5.81
C HIS A 105 -1.45 -20.79 4.48
N TRP A 106 -1.80 -19.52 4.30
CA TRP A 106 -1.46 -18.77 3.09
C TRP A 106 0.06 -18.65 2.85
N VAL A 107 0.85 -18.51 3.93
CA VAL A 107 2.32 -18.55 3.86
C VAL A 107 2.83 -19.96 3.56
N ALA A 108 2.27 -21.00 4.19
CA ALA A 108 2.67 -22.39 3.93
C ALA A 108 2.42 -22.82 2.48
N GLU A 109 1.42 -22.26 1.81
CA GLU A 109 1.15 -22.48 0.38
C GLU A 109 1.95 -21.56 -0.57
N GLU A 110 2.85 -20.74 -0.03
CA GLU A 110 3.69 -19.79 -0.78
C GLU A 110 2.89 -18.83 -1.66
N ARG A 111 1.64 -18.56 -1.29
CA ARG A 111 0.73 -17.68 -2.05
C ARG A 111 1.14 -16.21 -2.00
N TYR A 112 2.25 -15.88 -1.33
CA TYR A 112 2.87 -14.55 -1.27
C TYR A 112 3.80 -14.21 -2.43
N GLY A 113 4.22 -15.19 -3.23
CA GLY A 113 5.17 -14.98 -4.32
C GLY A 113 6.48 -14.36 -3.84
N ASP A 114 6.89 -13.25 -4.44
CA ASP A 114 8.16 -12.57 -4.17
C ASP A 114 8.16 -11.77 -2.86
N MET A 115 7.03 -11.66 -2.17
CA MET A 115 6.90 -10.95 -0.89
C MET A 115 7.46 -11.76 0.28
N GLY A 116 8.74 -12.15 0.22
CA GLY A 116 9.40 -12.99 1.24
C GLY A 116 9.29 -12.45 2.67
N TRP A 117 9.16 -11.13 2.83
CA TRP A 117 8.89 -10.48 4.10
C TRP A 117 7.59 -10.97 4.77
N MET A 118 6.63 -11.55 4.04
CA MET A 118 5.43 -12.17 4.61
C MET A 118 5.78 -13.39 5.47
N ALA A 119 6.70 -14.24 4.99
CA ALA A 119 7.18 -15.39 5.74
C ALA A 119 8.09 -14.94 6.90
N GLU A 120 9.03 -14.02 6.63
CA GLU A 120 9.99 -13.50 7.63
C GLU A 120 9.30 -12.81 8.81
N THR A 121 8.17 -12.13 8.56
CA THR A 121 7.42 -11.38 9.59
C THR A 121 6.17 -12.10 10.08
N LEU A 122 5.99 -13.37 9.74
CA LEU A 122 4.77 -14.14 10.03
C LEU A 122 4.37 -14.08 11.50
N ASP A 123 5.29 -14.42 12.42
CA ASP A 123 4.98 -14.47 13.85
C ASP A 123 4.63 -13.11 14.45
N ARG A 124 5.12 -12.02 13.85
CA ARG A 124 4.73 -10.65 14.23
C ARG A 124 3.37 -10.27 13.67
N ARG A 125 3.02 -10.79 12.49
CA ARG A 125 1.81 -10.44 11.74
C ARG A 125 0.57 -11.20 12.19
N VAL A 126 0.71 -12.43 12.67
CA VAL A 126 -0.44 -13.25 13.11
C VAL A 126 -1.26 -12.61 14.23
N HIS A 127 -0.67 -11.67 14.98
CA HIS A 127 -1.32 -11.10 16.16
C HIS A 127 -0.84 -9.68 16.49
N ALA A 128 -1.74 -8.77 16.84
CA ALA A 128 -1.39 -7.39 17.20
C ALA A 128 -0.46 -7.31 18.43
N ARG A 129 -0.68 -8.16 19.44
CA ARG A 129 0.24 -8.27 20.60
C ARG A 129 1.64 -8.76 20.26
N ALA A 130 1.83 -9.50 19.18
CA ALA A 130 3.18 -9.90 18.75
C ALA A 130 3.98 -8.69 18.24
N MET A 131 3.30 -7.63 17.79
CA MET A 131 3.91 -6.35 17.45
C MET A 131 4.20 -5.47 18.68
N TRP A 132 3.30 -5.51 19.66
CA TRP A 132 3.45 -4.76 20.90
C TRP A 132 2.67 -5.43 22.05
N PRO A 133 3.35 -6.18 22.95
CA PRO A 133 2.69 -6.93 24.01
C PRO A 133 1.82 -6.09 24.94
N GLU A 134 2.22 -4.85 25.19
CA GLU A 134 1.58 -3.90 26.10
C GLU A 134 0.33 -3.22 25.50
N ALA A 135 0.03 -3.43 24.22
CA ALA A 135 -1.17 -2.86 23.61
C ALA A 135 -2.43 -3.41 24.31
N LEU A 136 -3.24 -2.53 24.90
CA LEU A 136 -4.55 -2.90 25.45
C LEU A 136 -5.65 -2.73 24.39
N ARG A 137 -5.53 -1.73 23.52
CA ARG A 137 -6.53 -1.43 22.49
C ARG A 137 -5.89 -1.08 21.15
N VAL A 138 -6.64 -1.30 20.08
CA VAL A 138 -6.27 -0.82 18.74
C VAL A 138 -7.38 0.07 18.20
N VAL A 139 -7.09 1.35 18.02
CA VAL A 139 -7.97 2.30 17.35
C VAL A 139 -7.78 2.14 15.84
N MET A 140 -8.82 1.74 15.15
CA MET A 140 -8.87 1.57 13.70
C MET A 140 -9.53 2.77 13.04
N LEU A 141 -8.89 3.27 12.00
CA LEU A 141 -9.27 4.47 11.27
C LEU A 141 -9.36 4.15 9.78
N GLY A 142 -10.38 4.70 9.12
CA GLY A 142 -10.57 4.58 7.68
C GLY A 142 -10.60 5.95 7.02
N MET A 143 -9.91 6.12 5.89
CA MET A 143 -9.98 7.32 5.06
C MET A 143 -10.52 6.94 3.67
N ASN A 144 -11.59 7.60 3.26
CA ASN A 144 -12.25 7.35 1.99
C ASN A 144 -11.40 7.86 0.82
N TYR A 145 -11.26 7.01 -0.21
CA TYR A 145 -10.64 7.35 -1.48
C TYR A 145 -11.50 6.97 -2.69
N GLY A 146 -12.82 6.85 -2.49
CA GLY A 146 -13.77 6.46 -3.54
C GLY A 146 -13.61 7.30 -4.81
N PRO A 147 -13.56 6.66 -6.00
CA PRO A 147 -13.41 7.37 -7.27
C PRO A 147 -14.70 8.10 -7.67
N ASP A 148 -14.56 9.07 -8.57
CA ASP A 148 -15.67 9.78 -9.24
C ASP A 148 -16.23 9.04 -10.47
N GLU A 149 -15.56 7.97 -10.90
CA GLU A 149 -15.90 7.16 -12.06
C GLU A 149 -15.66 5.66 -11.79
N ASP A 150 -16.26 4.78 -12.61
CA ASP A 150 -15.91 3.36 -12.58
C ASP A 150 -14.48 3.19 -13.16
N PRO A 151 -13.49 2.73 -12.36
CA PRO A 151 -12.10 2.62 -12.82
C PRO A 151 -11.91 1.54 -13.89
N ARG A 152 -12.94 0.74 -14.19
CA ARG A 152 -12.92 -0.26 -15.26
C ARG A 152 -13.21 0.33 -16.64
N THR A 153 -13.73 1.56 -16.71
CA THR A 153 -14.12 2.19 -17.99
C THR A 153 -12.93 2.28 -18.96
N VAL A 154 -11.74 2.64 -18.46
CA VAL A 154 -10.51 2.73 -19.25
C VAL A 154 -10.06 1.39 -19.85
N LEU A 155 -10.57 0.24 -19.38
CA LEU A 155 -10.18 -1.07 -19.89
C LEU A 155 -10.63 -1.32 -21.33
N ALA A 156 -11.63 -0.56 -21.81
CA ALA A 156 -12.04 -0.58 -23.22
C ALA A 156 -11.07 0.21 -24.13
N GLU A 157 -10.38 1.20 -23.58
CA GLU A 157 -9.44 2.08 -24.30
C GLU A 157 -8.05 1.46 -24.32
N ARG A 158 -7.85 0.52 -25.25
CA ARG A 158 -6.67 -0.36 -25.27
C ARG A 158 -5.33 0.33 -25.53
N SER A 159 -5.33 1.55 -26.04
CA SER A 159 -4.13 2.39 -26.21
C SER A 159 -3.77 3.18 -24.93
N LEU A 160 -4.64 3.18 -23.92
CA LEU A 160 -4.44 3.88 -22.65
C LEU A 160 -4.10 2.90 -21.53
N GLY A 161 -3.34 3.36 -20.55
CA GLY A 161 -2.96 2.58 -19.36
C GLY A 161 -3.96 2.75 -18.21
N ALA A 162 -4.36 1.64 -17.61
CA ALA A 162 -5.17 1.64 -16.39
C ALA A 162 -4.28 1.65 -15.14
N ILE A 163 -4.40 2.69 -14.33
CA ILE A 163 -3.77 2.84 -13.02
C ILE A 163 -4.86 2.74 -11.94
N SER A 164 -4.62 1.90 -10.94
CA SER A 164 -5.54 1.73 -9.82
C SER A 164 -5.78 3.05 -9.08
N VAL A 165 -7.03 3.28 -8.67
CA VAL A 165 -7.53 4.53 -8.07
C VAL A 165 -6.63 5.00 -6.94
N TYR A 166 -6.17 4.09 -6.08
CA TYR A 166 -5.36 4.43 -4.91
C TYR A 166 -4.00 5.07 -5.28
N ALA A 167 -3.54 4.88 -6.51
CA ALA A 167 -2.23 5.29 -6.99
C ALA A 167 -2.26 6.50 -7.94
N ARG A 168 -3.45 7.05 -8.24
CA ARG A 168 -3.62 8.18 -9.16
C ARG A 168 -3.19 9.52 -8.56
N GLY A 169 -3.16 9.65 -7.23
CA GLY A 169 -2.79 10.85 -6.47
C GLY A 169 -1.41 10.78 -5.80
N GLU A 170 -1.23 11.53 -4.70
CA GLU A 170 -0.10 11.37 -3.78
C GLU A 170 -0.19 10.05 -2.98
N ASP A 171 0.96 9.56 -2.52
CA ASP A 171 1.06 8.36 -1.70
C ASP A 171 0.34 8.54 -0.35
N TYR A 172 -0.67 7.70 -0.12
CA TYR A 172 -1.50 7.75 1.08
C TYR A 172 -0.68 7.62 2.37
N HIS A 173 0.50 6.99 2.34
CA HIS A 173 1.38 6.91 3.50
C HIS A 173 1.81 8.30 3.99
N ASP A 174 2.10 9.22 3.07
CA ASP A 174 2.55 10.57 3.38
C ASP A 174 1.42 11.48 3.89
N ILE A 175 0.17 11.03 3.74
CA ILE A 175 -1.04 11.75 4.16
C ILE A 175 -1.58 11.19 5.48
N ILE A 176 -1.76 9.87 5.55
CA ILE A 176 -2.38 9.19 6.68
C ILE A 176 -1.43 9.15 7.88
N LYS A 177 -0.14 8.85 7.67
CA LYS A 177 0.82 8.72 8.79
C LYS A 177 0.96 10.00 9.62
N PRO A 178 1.05 11.22 9.03
CA PRO A 178 1.03 12.46 9.82
C PRO A 178 -0.28 12.70 10.57
N LYS A 179 -1.44 12.37 9.97
CA LYS A 179 -2.78 12.47 10.61
C LYS A 179 -2.88 11.53 11.82
N LEU A 180 -2.48 10.26 11.66
CA LEU A 180 -2.40 9.29 12.76
C LEU A 180 -1.52 9.79 13.91
N LYS A 181 -0.37 10.39 13.60
CA LYS A 181 0.52 10.96 14.62
C LYS A 181 -0.10 12.16 15.35
N ARG A 182 -0.93 12.98 14.69
CA ARG A 182 -1.64 14.08 15.35
C ARG A 182 -2.70 13.53 16.31
N LEU A 183 -3.53 12.59 15.86
CA LEU A 183 -4.50 11.91 16.71
C LEU A 183 -3.86 11.22 17.91
N ALA A 184 -2.78 10.48 17.68
CA ALA A 184 -2.06 9.78 18.75
C ALA A 184 -1.52 10.75 19.82
N ARG A 185 -1.01 11.93 19.41
CA ARG A 185 -0.58 12.96 20.36
C ARG A 185 -1.74 13.60 21.11
N ALA A 186 -2.85 13.86 20.41
CA ALA A 186 -4.05 14.40 21.03
C ALA A 186 -4.64 13.43 22.07
N LEU A 187 -4.69 12.13 21.75
CA LEU A 187 -5.10 11.08 22.69
C LEU A 187 -4.26 11.09 23.97
N LEU A 188 -2.93 11.11 23.84
CA LEU A 188 -2.04 11.15 25.01
C LEU A 188 -2.18 12.46 25.81
N ALA A 189 -2.40 13.59 25.15
CA ALA A 189 -2.63 14.87 25.82
C ALA A 189 -3.94 14.87 26.62
N LEU A 190 -5.00 14.25 26.09
CA LEU A 190 -6.29 14.11 26.76
C LEU A 190 -6.24 13.10 27.92
N ALA A 191 -5.53 11.99 27.74
CA ALA A 191 -5.41 10.94 28.74
C ALA A 191 -4.43 11.29 29.88
N GLY A 192 -3.43 12.13 29.62
CA GLY A 192 -2.41 12.54 30.59
C GLY A 192 -1.31 11.51 30.86
N THR A 193 -1.52 10.24 30.50
CA THR A 193 -0.53 9.15 30.58
C THR A 193 -0.78 8.13 29.45
N GLY A 194 0.04 7.09 29.39
CA GLY A 194 -0.05 6.02 28.41
C GLY A 194 0.91 6.17 27.22
N ASP A 195 0.90 5.15 26.38
CA ASP A 195 1.76 5.03 25.21
C ASP A 195 0.92 4.68 23.97
N VAL A 196 1.48 4.99 22.80
CA VAL A 196 0.86 4.74 21.50
C VAL A 196 1.88 4.32 20.45
N LYS A 197 1.45 3.46 19.52
CA LYS A 197 2.17 3.14 18.28
C LYS A 197 1.24 3.29 17.09
N VAL A 198 1.72 3.97 16.04
CA VAL A 198 0.95 4.23 14.82
C VAL A 198 1.39 3.29 13.69
N PHE A 199 0.42 2.77 12.94
CA PHE A 199 0.64 1.83 11.85
C PHE A 199 -0.17 2.22 10.62
N VAL A 200 0.44 2.02 9.46
CA VAL A 200 -0.18 2.16 8.14
C VAL A 200 0.61 1.29 7.17
N ASP A 201 0.00 0.17 6.74
CA ASP A 201 0.39 -0.77 5.66
C ASP A 201 1.77 -1.42 5.77
N THR A 202 2.82 -0.61 5.85
CA THR A 202 4.24 -0.99 5.97
C THR A 202 4.59 -1.80 7.22
N ALA A 203 3.69 -1.91 8.20
CA ALA A 203 3.96 -2.64 9.44
C ALA A 203 3.40 -4.07 9.38
N PRO A 204 4.00 -5.03 10.11
CA PRO A 204 3.44 -6.36 10.28
C PRO A 204 2.24 -6.39 11.23
N LEU A 205 1.22 -5.60 10.92
CA LEU A 205 -0.10 -5.63 11.55
C LEU A 205 -1.10 -6.14 10.50
N MET A 206 -2.17 -6.82 10.94
CA MET A 206 -3.28 -7.20 10.05
C MET A 206 -4.42 -6.19 10.23
N GLU A 207 -4.34 -5.05 9.54
CA GLU A 207 -5.32 -3.97 9.71
C GLU A 207 -6.74 -4.39 9.31
N LYS A 208 -6.92 -5.22 8.28
CA LYS A 208 -8.27 -5.59 7.80
C LYS A 208 -9.06 -6.41 8.84
N PRO A 209 -8.52 -7.49 9.45
CA PRO A 209 -9.17 -8.16 10.58
C PRO A 209 -9.44 -7.24 11.78
N LEU A 210 -8.49 -6.36 12.13
CA LEU A 210 -8.67 -5.43 13.24
C LEU A 210 -9.78 -4.40 12.95
N ALA A 211 -9.85 -3.89 11.71
CA ALA A 211 -10.90 -2.97 11.29
C ALA A 211 -12.29 -3.64 11.33
N MET A 212 -12.36 -4.92 10.98
CA MET A 212 -13.59 -5.72 11.13
C MET A 212 -13.98 -5.89 12.61
N ALA A 213 -13.00 -6.22 13.47
CA ALA A 213 -13.20 -6.34 14.91
C ALA A 213 -13.64 -5.02 15.56
N ALA A 214 -13.14 -3.89 15.04
CA ALA A 214 -13.51 -2.53 15.45
C ALA A 214 -14.83 -2.03 14.85
N GLY A 215 -15.52 -2.83 14.04
CA GLY A 215 -16.82 -2.48 13.47
C GLY A 215 -16.78 -1.50 12.28
N LEU A 216 -15.62 -1.29 11.62
CA LEU A 216 -15.54 -0.43 10.43
C LEU A 216 -16.22 -1.05 9.19
N GLY A 217 -16.36 -2.39 9.18
CA GLY A 217 -16.85 -3.16 8.06
C GLY A 217 -16.62 -4.66 8.25
N TRP A 218 -16.70 -5.42 7.17
CA TRP A 218 -16.35 -6.84 7.13
C TRP A 218 -15.30 -7.10 6.03
N GLN A 219 -14.53 -8.17 6.15
CA GLN A 219 -13.63 -8.58 5.08
C GLN A 219 -14.45 -9.28 3.98
N GLY A 220 -14.57 -8.66 2.80
CA GLY A 220 -15.31 -9.23 1.68
C GLY A 220 -14.64 -10.47 1.10
N LYS A 221 -15.35 -11.21 0.22
CA LYS A 221 -14.79 -12.41 -0.46
C LYS A 221 -13.53 -12.13 -1.28
N HIS A 222 -13.35 -10.88 -1.72
CA HIS A 222 -12.11 -10.39 -2.36
C HIS A 222 -11.01 -9.99 -1.38
N THR A 223 -11.15 -10.31 -0.09
CA THR A 223 -10.15 -10.10 0.99
C THR A 223 -9.86 -8.64 1.40
N ASN A 224 -10.55 -7.64 0.85
CA ASN A 224 -10.47 -6.25 1.31
C ASN A 224 -11.61 -5.93 2.28
N LEU A 225 -11.42 -4.90 3.11
CA LEU A 225 -12.49 -4.40 3.97
C LEU A 225 -13.60 -3.80 3.10
N VAL A 226 -14.85 -4.09 3.45
CA VAL A 226 -16.05 -3.50 2.87
C VAL A 226 -16.84 -2.88 4.00
N SER A 227 -17.19 -1.62 3.85
CA SER A 227 -17.98 -0.85 4.80
C SER A 227 -19.39 -0.63 4.25
N ARG A 228 -20.38 -0.64 5.14
CA ARG A 228 -21.77 -0.33 4.79
C ARG A 228 -21.94 1.09 4.26
N ALA A 229 -21.17 2.04 4.77
CA ALA A 229 -21.31 3.47 4.46
C ALA A 229 -20.33 3.97 3.39
N ARG A 230 -19.27 3.22 3.09
CA ARG A 230 -18.16 3.68 2.23
C ARG A 230 -17.78 2.68 1.12
N GLY A 231 -18.45 1.53 1.05
CA GLY A 231 -18.04 0.46 0.15
C GLY A 231 -16.64 -0.06 0.49
N SER A 232 -15.87 -0.44 -0.53
CA SER A 232 -14.52 -1.00 -0.39
C SER A 232 -13.38 0.02 -0.52
N TRP A 233 -13.69 1.32 -0.63
CA TRP A 233 -12.71 2.38 -0.91
C TRP A 233 -12.18 3.06 0.34
N LEU A 234 -11.56 2.28 1.23
CA LEU A 234 -10.99 2.77 2.48
C LEU A 234 -9.51 2.44 2.60
N PHE A 235 -8.68 3.47 2.77
CA PHE A 235 -7.35 3.28 3.34
C PHE A 235 -7.47 3.06 4.84
N LEU A 236 -6.68 2.15 5.38
CA LEU A 236 -6.70 1.82 6.81
C LEU A 236 -5.47 2.40 7.53
N GLY A 237 -5.70 2.89 8.73
CA GLY A 237 -4.67 3.27 9.68
C GLY A 237 -5.01 2.71 11.06
N ALA A 238 -3.98 2.48 11.88
CA ALA A 238 -4.17 1.97 13.24
C ALA A 238 -3.33 2.74 14.26
N ILE A 239 -3.88 2.89 15.46
CA ILE A 239 -3.17 3.37 16.64
C ILE A 239 -3.34 2.30 17.73
N ALA A 240 -2.30 1.54 18.01
CA ALA A 240 -2.29 0.70 19.22
C ALA A 240 -1.97 1.58 20.43
N THR A 241 -2.58 1.28 21.57
CA THR A 241 -2.40 2.06 22.80
C THR A 241 -2.42 1.18 24.05
N THR A 242 -1.71 1.61 25.10
CA THR A 242 -1.81 1.04 26.46
C THR A 242 -3.01 1.57 27.24
N LEU A 243 -3.81 2.46 26.65
CA LEU A 243 -5.02 2.98 27.28
C LEU A 243 -6.16 1.96 27.17
N ASP A 244 -6.83 1.71 28.30
CA ASP A 244 -8.00 0.84 28.36
C ASP A 244 -9.27 1.59 27.92
N LEU A 245 -9.46 1.70 26.61
CA LEU A 245 -10.62 2.34 25.97
C LEU A 245 -11.75 1.33 25.70
N PRO A 246 -13.03 1.74 25.76
CA PRO A 246 -14.15 0.85 25.42
C PRO A 246 -14.09 0.38 23.96
N VAL A 247 -14.20 -0.93 23.74
CA VAL A 247 -14.23 -1.51 22.39
C VAL A 247 -15.57 -1.27 21.69
N ASP A 248 -15.56 -1.29 20.36
CA ASP A 248 -16.76 -1.28 19.52
C ASP A 248 -17.17 -2.71 19.14
N ALA A 249 -18.43 -2.90 18.77
CA ALA A 249 -18.92 -4.20 18.33
C ALA A 249 -18.44 -4.50 16.89
N PRO A 250 -18.01 -5.75 16.61
CA PRO A 250 -17.65 -6.15 15.25
C PRO A 250 -18.86 -6.11 14.32
N MET A 251 -18.62 -5.87 13.03
CA MET A 251 -19.67 -5.92 12.00
C MET A 251 -19.73 -7.32 11.39
N GLY A 252 -20.95 -7.82 11.15
CA GLY A 252 -21.18 -9.11 10.50
C GLY A 252 -20.87 -9.10 8.99
N ASP A 253 -20.64 -10.29 8.44
CA ASP A 253 -20.45 -10.47 6.99
C ASP A 253 -21.76 -10.17 6.23
N HIS A 254 -21.64 -9.40 5.14
CA HIS A 254 -22.76 -9.05 4.27
C HIS A 254 -22.55 -9.41 2.79
N CYS A 255 -21.65 -10.35 2.49
CA CYS A 255 -21.45 -10.88 1.15
C CYS A 255 -22.52 -11.90 0.75
N GLY A 256 -23.01 -12.72 1.69
CA GLY A 256 -24.01 -13.75 1.40
C GLY A 256 -23.59 -14.68 0.25
N GLN A 257 -24.50 -14.94 -0.70
CA GLN A 257 -24.21 -15.78 -1.88
C GLN A 257 -23.51 -15.03 -3.02
N CYS A 258 -23.29 -13.72 -2.92
CA CYS A 258 -22.67 -12.92 -3.98
C CYS A 258 -21.30 -13.45 -4.41
N ARG A 259 -21.02 -13.45 -5.72
CA ARG A 259 -19.74 -13.86 -6.32
C ARG A 259 -19.12 -12.82 -7.25
N ALA A 260 -19.71 -11.62 -7.38
CA ALA A 260 -19.33 -10.61 -8.36
C ALA A 260 -17.82 -10.31 -8.42
N CYS A 261 -17.16 -10.18 -7.26
CA CYS A 261 -15.72 -9.91 -7.21
C CYS A 261 -14.84 -11.11 -7.63
N LEU A 262 -15.32 -12.34 -7.43
CA LEU A 262 -14.63 -13.56 -7.85
C LEU A 262 -14.74 -13.71 -9.37
N ASP A 263 -15.95 -13.49 -9.89
CA ASP A 263 -16.26 -13.63 -11.32
C ASP A 263 -15.62 -12.50 -12.15
N ALA A 264 -15.48 -11.30 -11.57
CA ALA A 264 -14.81 -10.17 -12.21
C ALA A 264 -13.26 -10.26 -12.19
N CYS A 265 -12.67 -11.19 -11.44
CA CYS A 265 -11.21 -11.28 -11.34
C CYS A 265 -10.62 -11.85 -12.64
N PRO A 266 -9.82 -11.08 -13.41
CA PRO A 266 -9.41 -11.49 -14.76
C PRO A 266 -8.50 -12.73 -14.76
N THR A 267 -7.80 -12.98 -13.67
CA THR A 267 -6.82 -14.07 -13.52
C THR A 267 -7.30 -15.19 -12.59
N ALA A 268 -8.55 -15.13 -12.12
CA ALA A 268 -9.07 -16.03 -11.10
C ALA A 268 -8.11 -16.15 -9.87
N ALA A 269 -7.65 -15.01 -9.36
CA ALA A 269 -6.72 -14.96 -8.24
C ALA A 269 -7.32 -15.35 -6.88
N PHE A 270 -8.61 -15.71 -6.83
CA PHE A 270 -9.31 -16.15 -5.64
C PHE A 270 -9.63 -17.66 -5.75
N PRO A 271 -8.80 -18.56 -5.18
CA PRO A 271 -9.06 -20.00 -5.24
C PRO A 271 -10.39 -20.39 -4.58
N ALA A 272 -10.81 -19.61 -3.57
CA ALA A 272 -12.08 -19.74 -2.88
C ALA A 272 -12.47 -18.37 -2.28
N PRO A 273 -13.75 -18.15 -1.89
CA PRO A 273 -14.13 -16.99 -1.11
C PRO A 273 -13.19 -16.74 0.07
N TYR A 274 -12.80 -15.48 0.28
CA TYR A 274 -11.92 -15.04 1.37
C TYR A 274 -10.48 -15.57 1.30
N GLN A 275 -10.08 -16.16 0.17
CA GLN A 275 -8.70 -16.60 -0.09
C GLN A 275 -8.17 -15.93 -1.34
N ILE A 276 -6.90 -15.54 -1.33
CA ILE A 276 -6.22 -14.97 -2.49
C ILE A 276 -4.91 -15.70 -2.75
N ASP A 277 -4.59 -15.98 -4.01
CA ASP A 277 -3.24 -16.32 -4.45
C ASP A 277 -2.63 -15.07 -5.06
N ALA A 278 -1.69 -14.43 -4.34
CA ALA A 278 -1.10 -13.18 -4.81
C ALA A 278 -0.35 -13.38 -6.12
N ARG A 279 0.25 -14.56 -6.36
CA ARG A 279 1.01 -14.86 -7.58
C ARG A 279 0.18 -14.70 -8.86
N ARG A 280 -1.16 -14.80 -8.75
CA ARG A 280 -2.10 -14.59 -9.85
C ARG A 280 -2.74 -13.20 -9.85
N CYS A 281 -2.68 -12.46 -8.74
CA CYS A 281 -3.34 -11.17 -8.60
C CYS A 281 -2.65 -10.11 -9.48
N VAL A 282 -3.40 -9.44 -10.35
CA VAL A 282 -2.89 -8.38 -11.22
C VAL A 282 -2.21 -7.25 -10.41
N SER A 283 -2.74 -6.92 -9.23
CA SER A 283 -2.11 -5.94 -8.34
C SER A 283 -0.73 -6.39 -7.86
N TYR A 284 -0.56 -7.66 -7.49
CA TYR A 284 0.76 -8.19 -7.12
C TYR A 284 1.68 -8.23 -8.34
N LEU A 285 1.20 -8.72 -9.48
CA LEU A 285 1.99 -8.86 -10.71
C LEU A 285 2.53 -7.52 -11.19
N THR A 286 1.74 -6.45 -11.11
CA THR A 286 2.16 -5.11 -11.55
C THR A 286 3.06 -4.40 -10.56
N ILE A 287 3.06 -4.78 -9.27
CA ILE A 287 3.71 -3.98 -8.23
C ILE A 287 4.83 -4.72 -7.48
N GLU A 288 4.57 -5.94 -7.02
CA GLU A 288 5.48 -6.68 -6.14
C GLU A 288 6.33 -7.68 -6.92
N HIS A 289 5.75 -8.33 -7.94
CA HIS A 289 6.45 -9.29 -8.79
C HIS A 289 7.66 -8.66 -9.48
N LYS A 290 8.83 -9.25 -9.29
CA LYS A 290 10.11 -8.69 -9.77
C LYS A 290 10.44 -9.12 -11.19
N GLY A 291 10.12 -10.35 -11.56
CA GLY A 291 10.49 -10.95 -12.84
C GLY A 291 9.47 -10.73 -13.97
N PRO A 292 9.61 -11.46 -15.09
CA PRO A 292 8.64 -11.46 -16.18
C PRO A 292 7.27 -11.93 -15.70
N ILE A 293 6.19 -11.29 -16.16
CA ILE A 293 4.82 -11.77 -15.87
C ILE A 293 4.68 -13.16 -16.51
N PRO A 294 4.11 -14.18 -15.83
CA PRO A 294 3.88 -15.49 -16.43
C PRO A 294 3.10 -15.40 -17.75
N ARG A 295 3.54 -16.15 -18.77
CA ARG A 295 3.04 -15.99 -20.16
C ARG A 295 1.54 -16.22 -20.29
N ASP A 296 0.98 -17.17 -19.54
CA ASP A 296 -0.45 -17.47 -19.48
C ASP A 296 -1.28 -16.34 -18.85
N LEU A 297 -0.67 -15.53 -17.99
CA LEU A 297 -1.33 -14.40 -17.33
C LEU A 297 -1.25 -13.10 -18.13
N ARG A 298 -0.24 -12.92 -19.00
CA ARG A 298 -0.05 -11.67 -19.76
C ARG A 298 -1.28 -11.24 -20.55
N PRO A 299 -1.98 -12.11 -21.31
CA PRO A 299 -3.21 -11.73 -22.02
C PRO A 299 -4.33 -11.24 -21.09
N LEU A 300 -4.38 -11.76 -19.87
CA LEU A 300 -5.41 -11.45 -18.87
C LEU A 300 -5.17 -10.11 -18.16
N MET A 301 -3.96 -9.55 -18.27
CA MET A 301 -3.62 -8.24 -17.68
C MET A 301 -4.42 -7.10 -18.32
N GLY A 302 -4.81 -7.24 -19.59
CA GLY A 302 -5.37 -6.14 -20.38
C GLY A 302 -4.40 -4.96 -20.42
N ASN A 303 -4.91 -3.75 -20.22
CA ASN A 303 -4.13 -2.52 -20.13
C ASN A 303 -3.82 -2.07 -18.67
N ARG A 304 -3.88 -2.98 -17.69
CA ARG A 304 -3.57 -2.66 -16.27
C ARG A 304 -2.07 -2.54 -16.06
N ILE A 305 -1.59 -1.32 -15.83
CA ILE A 305 -0.15 -1.02 -15.73
C ILE A 305 0.33 -0.80 -14.30
N TYR A 306 -0.57 -0.52 -13.35
CA TYR A 306 -0.23 -0.42 -11.93
C TYR A 306 -1.46 -0.67 -11.03
N GLY A 307 -1.46 -1.77 -10.27
CA GLY A 307 -2.60 -2.16 -9.44
C GLY A 307 -3.78 -2.73 -10.26
N CYS A 308 -4.85 -3.10 -9.56
CA CYS A 308 -6.10 -3.58 -10.16
C CYS A 308 -7.26 -3.32 -9.20
N ASP A 309 -8.35 -2.77 -9.74
CA ASP A 309 -9.54 -2.41 -8.97
C ASP A 309 -10.76 -3.26 -9.29
N ASP A 310 -10.66 -4.20 -10.22
CA ASP A 310 -11.79 -4.97 -10.75
C ASP A 310 -12.66 -5.63 -9.67
N CYS A 311 -12.01 -6.30 -8.72
CA CYS A 311 -12.73 -6.99 -7.64
C CYS A 311 -13.32 -6.03 -6.61
N LEU A 312 -12.76 -4.82 -6.47
CA LEU A 312 -13.35 -3.74 -5.67
C LEU A 312 -14.54 -3.17 -6.43
N ALA A 313 -14.35 -2.67 -7.65
CA ALA A 313 -15.37 -2.03 -8.47
C ALA A 313 -16.60 -2.93 -8.74
N ALA A 314 -16.41 -4.25 -8.85
CA ALA A 314 -17.52 -5.20 -9.00
C ALA A 314 -18.34 -5.43 -7.71
N CYS A 315 -17.86 -4.97 -6.54
CA CYS A 315 -18.56 -5.17 -5.28
C CYS A 315 -19.87 -4.36 -5.25
N PRO A 316 -21.04 -4.98 -5.06
CA PRO A 316 -22.33 -4.28 -5.09
C PRO A 316 -22.51 -3.30 -3.92
N TRP A 317 -21.68 -3.39 -2.88
CA TRP A 317 -21.67 -2.44 -1.78
C TRP A 317 -21.08 -1.07 -2.17
N ASN A 318 -20.36 -0.98 -3.30
CA ASN A 318 -19.87 0.31 -3.81
C ASN A 318 -20.98 1.21 -4.37
N LYS A 319 -22.22 0.72 -4.49
CA LYS A 319 -23.38 1.61 -4.71
C LYS A 319 -23.63 2.58 -3.55
N PHE A 320 -23.08 2.29 -2.37
CA PHE A 320 -23.09 3.15 -1.18
C PHE A 320 -21.75 3.87 -0.97
N ALA A 321 -20.79 3.72 -1.89
CA ALA A 321 -19.55 4.45 -1.79
C ALA A 321 -19.78 5.94 -2.05
N GLU A 322 -19.00 6.77 -1.37
CA GLU A 322 -18.97 8.22 -1.59
C GLU A 322 -17.65 8.61 -2.25
N LEU A 323 -17.65 9.75 -2.94
CA LEU A 323 -16.44 10.36 -3.49
C LEU A 323 -15.44 10.69 -2.37
N GLY A 324 -14.16 10.37 -2.58
CA GLY A 324 -13.07 10.76 -1.68
C GLY A 324 -12.93 12.29 -1.60
N ARG A 325 -12.63 12.81 -0.40
CA ARG A 325 -12.59 14.27 -0.13
C ARG A 325 -11.18 14.84 0.06
N GLU A 326 -10.18 13.98 0.26
CA GLU A 326 -8.80 14.41 0.47
C GLU A 326 -8.16 14.78 -0.87
N ALA A 327 -7.96 16.08 -1.10
CA ALA A 327 -7.46 16.62 -2.36
C ALA A 327 -6.12 16.03 -2.80
N LYS A 328 -5.25 15.65 -1.86
CA LYS A 328 -3.96 15.00 -2.19
C LYS A 328 -4.11 13.58 -2.72
N LEU A 329 -5.21 12.90 -2.38
CA LEU A 329 -5.53 11.56 -2.89
C LEU A 329 -6.31 11.62 -4.22
N ALA A 330 -6.84 12.79 -4.59
CA ALA A 330 -7.55 12.95 -5.85
C ALA A 330 -6.67 12.57 -7.04
N ALA A 331 -7.28 11.95 -8.04
CA ALA A 331 -6.59 11.55 -9.25
C ALA A 331 -6.02 12.79 -9.96
N ARG A 332 -4.74 12.73 -10.35
CA ARG A 332 -4.17 13.67 -11.31
C ARG A 332 -4.64 13.28 -12.69
N ASP A 333 -5.03 14.25 -13.52
CA ASP A 333 -5.63 13.97 -14.83
C ASP A 333 -4.70 13.12 -15.70
N GLU A 334 -3.41 13.40 -15.66
CA GLU A 334 -2.41 12.63 -16.40
C GLU A 334 -2.32 11.15 -15.96
N ASN A 335 -2.82 10.78 -14.78
CA ASN A 335 -2.82 9.42 -14.25
C ASN A 335 -4.15 8.67 -14.43
N ARG A 336 -5.21 9.32 -14.95
CA ARG A 336 -6.52 8.67 -15.11
C ARG A 336 -6.52 7.63 -16.22
N ALA A 337 -6.00 8.04 -17.38
CA ALA A 337 -5.89 7.20 -18.57
C ALA A 337 -4.68 7.64 -19.44
N PRO A 338 -3.44 7.52 -18.93
CA PRO A 338 -2.24 7.91 -19.67
C PRO A 338 -2.06 7.10 -20.95
N ASP A 339 -1.60 7.75 -22.01
CA ASP A 339 -1.27 7.09 -23.28
C ASP A 339 -0.11 6.10 -23.13
N LEU A 340 -0.25 4.89 -23.66
CA LEU A 340 0.78 3.85 -23.54
C LEU A 340 2.05 4.15 -24.34
N ALA A 341 1.94 4.83 -25.49
CA ALA A 341 3.10 5.25 -26.26
C ALA A 341 3.91 6.30 -25.50
N ASP A 342 3.24 7.30 -24.91
CA ASP A 342 3.89 8.32 -24.08
C ASP A 342 4.59 7.70 -22.86
N LEU A 343 3.95 6.72 -22.22
CA LEU A 343 4.54 6.03 -21.08
C LEU A 343 5.76 5.18 -21.48
N ALA A 344 5.78 4.63 -22.70
CA ALA A 344 6.90 3.84 -23.20
C ALA A 344 8.16 4.70 -23.36
N THR A 345 8.04 6.00 -23.64
CA THR A 345 9.22 6.87 -23.82
C THR A 345 9.93 7.24 -22.52
N LEU A 346 9.43 6.83 -21.35
CA LEU A 346 9.99 7.22 -20.06
C LEU A 346 11.34 6.54 -19.81
N ASP A 347 12.41 7.33 -19.78
CA ASP A 347 13.68 6.95 -19.16
C ASP A 347 13.62 7.04 -17.62
N ASP A 348 14.73 6.74 -16.95
CA ASP A 348 14.80 6.71 -15.48
C ASP A 348 14.55 8.09 -14.84
N ALA A 349 15.00 9.16 -15.49
CA ALA A 349 14.84 10.53 -15.01
C ALA A 349 13.40 11.01 -15.23
N ALA A 350 12.86 10.81 -16.44
CA ALA A 350 11.50 11.13 -16.82
C ALA A 350 10.49 10.36 -15.97
N PHE A 351 10.69 9.07 -15.72
CA PHE A 351 9.84 8.27 -14.83
C PHE A 351 9.77 8.87 -13.41
N ARG A 352 10.92 9.25 -12.83
CA ARG A 352 10.98 9.85 -11.48
C ARG A 352 10.33 11.23 -11.44
N ALA A 353 10.43 12.01 -12.52
CA ALA A 353 9.80 13.32 -12.66
C ALA A 353 8.29 13.21 -12.90
N ARG A 354 7.83 12.14 -13.56
CA ARG A 354 6.41 11.89 -13.88
C ARG A 354 5.58 11.44 -12.67
N PHE A 355 6.20 10.71 -11.73
CA PHE A 355 5.52 10.17 -10.55
C PHE A 355 6.04 10.76 -9.21
N PRO A 356 6.06 12.10 -9.03
CA PRO A 356 6.53 12.70 -7.79
C PRO A 356 5.52 12.42 -6.68
N LYS A 357 6.02 11.94 -5.54
CA LYS A 357 5.22 11.58 -4.35
C LYS A 357 4.09 10.58 -4.65
N SER A 358 4.14 9.85 -5.76
CA SER A 358 3.16 8.82 -6.09
C SER A 358 3.70 7.47 -5.62
N PRO A 359 2.81 6.55 -5.16
CA PRO A 359 3.23 5.20 -4.79
C PRO A 359 3.83 4.43 -5.99
N ILE A 360 3.52 4.83 -7.22
CA ILE A 360 4.07 4.23 -8.46
C ILE A 360 5.59 4.26 -8.46
N LYS A 361 6.20 5.30 -7.90
CA LYS A 361 7.66 5.48 -7.87
C LYS A 361 8.39 4.28 -7.24
N ARG A 362 7.75 3.54 -6.33
CA ARG A 362 8.35 2.38 -5.63
C ARG A 362 8.63 1.19 -6.56
N VAL A 363 7.92 1.08 -7.68
CA VAL A 363 8.07 -0.05 -8.58
C VAL A 363 9.36 0.04 -9.41
N GLY A 364 9.81 1.27 -9.71
CA GLY A 364 10.95 1.55 -10.57
C GLY A 364 10.61 1.46 -12.06
N ARG A 365 11.43 2.09 -12.91
CA ARG A 365 11.17 2.19 -14.37
C ARG A 365 11.05 0.83 -15.04
N GLY A 366 11.99 -0.09 -14.79
CA GLY A 366 12.02 -1.39 -15.48
C GLY A 366 10.73 -2.19 -15.34
N ARG A 367 10.27 -2.40 -14.10
CA ARG A 367 9.00 -3.09 -13.82
C ARG A 367 7.78 -2.31 -14.30
N PHE A 368 7.82 -0.97 -14.26
CA PHE A 368 6.76 -0.15 -14.82
C PHE A 368 6.64 -0.34 -16.34
N LEU A 369 7.76 -0.24 -17.07
CA LEU A 369 7.78 -0.44 -18.51
C LEU A 369 7.47 -1.88 -18.92
N ARG A 370 7.86 -2.89 -18.13
CA ARG A 370 7.38 -4.27 -18.33
C ARG A 370 5.85 -4.31 -18.38
N ASN A 371 5.18 -3.61 -17.46
CA ASN A 371 3.71 -3.58 -17.44
C ASN A 371 3.15 -2.79 -18.65
N VAL A 372 3.75 -1.65 -18.99
CA VAL A 372 3.35 -0.84 -20.15
C VAL A 372 3.50 -1.64 -21.45
N LEU A 373 4.61 -2.34 -21.64
CA LEU A 373 4.85 -3.19 -22.81
C LEU A 373 3.89 -4.38 -22.84
N THR A 374 3.54 -4.94 -21.68
CA THR A 374 2.49 -5.97 -21.60
C THR A 374 1.13 -5.41 -22.03
N ALA A 375 0.79 -4.18 -21.62
CA ALA A 375 -0.43 -3.51 -22.07
C ALA A 375 -0.40 -3.20 -23.58
N ILE A 376 0.74 -2.73 -24.10
CA ILE A 376 0.96 -2.50 -25.53
C ILE A 376 0.74 -3.79 -26.33
N GLY A 377 1.31 -4.93 -25.91
CA GLY A 377 1.05 -6.21 -26.58
C GLY A 377 -0.42 -6.65 -26.52
N ASN A 378 -1.10 -6.37 -25.41
CA ASN A 378 -2.54 -6.64 -25.26
C ASN A 378 -3.44 -5.71 -26.07
N SER A 379 -2.94 -4.56 -26.51
CA SER A 379 -3.74 -3.60 -27.27
C SER A 379 -4.19 -4.18 -28.61
N GLY A 380 -3.32 -4.98 -29.25
CA GLY A 380 -3.50 -5.42 -30.63
C GLY A 380 -3.37 -4.28 -31.64
N ASP A 381 -2.89 -3.10 -31.25
CA ASP A 381 -2.78 -1.91 -32.09
C ASP A 381 -1.42 -1.85 -32.81
N PRO A 382 -1.38 -2.01 -34.14
CA PRO A 382 -0.13 -1.92 -34.91
C PRO A 382 0.57 -0.56 -34.78
N ALA A 383 -0.14 0.52 -34.43
CA ALA A 383 0.46 1.84 -34.24
C ALA A 383 1.49 1.85 -33.08
N LEU A 384 1.38 0.93 -32.13
CA LEU A 384 2.27 0.82 -30.96
C LEU A 384 3.50 -0.07 -31.20
N VAL A 385 3.65 -0.65 -32.40
CA VAL A 385 4.83 -1.46 -32.77
C VAL A 385 6.13 -0.68 -32.59
N ALA A 386 6.16 0.60 -32.99
CA ALA A 386 7.35 1.43 -32.85
C ALA A 386 7.73 1.63 -31.38
N SER A 387 6.75 1.88 -30.52
CA SER A 387 6.93 2.01 -29.07
C SER A 387 7.53 0.76 -28.47
N ALA A 388 7.01 -0.43 -28.80
CA ALA A 388 7.59 -1.69 -28.33
C ALA A 388 9.01 -1.94 -28.89
N ARG A 389 9.22 -1.68 -30.19
CA ARG A 389 10.51 -1.93 -30.87
C ARG A 389 11.66 -1.11 -30.29
N ALA A 390 11.41 0.10 -29.82
CA ALA A 390 12.42 0.96 -29.20
C ALA A 390 13.10 0.32 -27.97
N HIS A 391 12.44 -0.66 -27.33
CA HIS A 391 12.91 -1.29 -26.11
C HIS A 391 13.68 -2.61 -26.32
N LEU A 392 13.89 -3.06 -27.56
CA LEU A 392 14.70 -4.26 -27.83
C LEU A 392 16.18 -4.09 -27.45
N GLY A 393 16.65 -2.85 -27.30
CA GLY A 393 18.02 -2.53 -26.85
C GLY A 393 18.11 -1.97 -25.43
N ASP A 394 17.03 -2.06 -24.64
CA ASP A 394 17.03 -1.51 -23.27
C ASP A 394 18.06 -2.24 -22.38
N PRO A 395 18.82 -1.54 -21.51
CA PRO A 395 19.77 -2.20 -20.62
C PRO A 395 19.12 -3.20 -19.65
N ASP A 396 17.83 -3.03 -19.33
CA ASP A 396 17.09 -3.94 -18.46
C ASP A 396 16.51 -5.12 -19.26
N ALA A 397 16.98 -6.33 -18.96
CA ALA A 397 16.52 -7.57 -19.59
C ALA A 397 15.00 -7.77 -19.44
N LEU A 398 14.42 -7.32 -18.33
CA LEU A 398 12.98 -7.41 -18.09
C LEU A 398 12.17 -6.58 -19.09
N VAL A 399 12.70 -5.41 -19.46
CA VAL A 399 12.09 -4.51 -20.44
C VAL A 399 12.26 -5.09 -21.84
N ARG A 400 13.45 -5.58 -22.19
CA ARG A 400 13.68 -6.26 -23.49
C ARG A 400 12.74 -7.45 -23.67
N GLY A 401 12.66 -8.35 -22.70
CA GLY A 401 11.77 -9.52 -22.77
C GLY A 401 10.29 -9.14 -22.92
N ALA A 402 9.82 -8.11 -22.21
CA ALA A 402 8.46 -7.61 -22.39
C ALA A 402 8.23 -7.00 -23.78
N ALA A 403 9.24 -6.33 -24.36
CA ALA A 403 9.19 -5.79 -25.71
C ALA A 403 9.10 -6.88 -26.77
N VAL A 404 9.88 -7.97 -26.62
CA VAL A 404 9.80 -9.15 -27.50
C VAL A 404 8.39 -9.71 -27.51
N TRP A 405 7.81 -9.94 -26.33
CA TRP A 405 6.45 -10.44 -26.22
C TRP A 405 5.42 -9.47 -26.80
N ALA A 406 5.56 -8.16 -26.56
CA ALA A 406 4.65 -7.18 -27.14
C ALA A 406 4.69 -7.20 -28.68
N LEU A 407 5.88 -7.27 -29.26
CA LEU A 407 6.06 -7.33 -30.71
C LEU A 407 5.49 -8.61 -31.32
N SER A 408 5.60 -9.76 -30.65
CA SER A 408 4.99 -11.00 -31.15
C SER A 408 3.47 -10.95 -31.16
N ARG A 409 2.85 -10.08 -30.37
CA ARG A 409 1.40 -9.85 -30.39
C ARG A 409 0.96 -8.85 -31.45
N LEU A 410 1.83 -7.93 -31.86
CA LEU A 410 1.48 -6.79 -32.72
C LEU A 410 1.92 -6.97 -34.18
N LEU A 411 3.01 -7.70 -34.41
CA LEU A 411 3.53 -7.95 -35.76
C LEU A 411 2.88 -9.18 -36.39
N PRO A 412 2.68 -9.19 -37.72
CA PRO A 412 2.43 -10.43 -38.45
C PRO A 412 3.56 -11.44 -38.21
N ALA A 413 3.23 -12.73 -38.12
CA ALA A 413 4.18 -13.80 -37.78
C ALA A 413 5.45 -13.81 -38.67
N ALA A 414 5.31 -13.55 -39.98
CA ALA A 414 6.45 -13.48 -40.90
C ALA A 414 7.39 -12.29 -40.62
N GLU A 415 6.83 -11.13 -40.23
CA GLU A 415 7.62 -9.95 -39.87
C GLU A 415 8.32 -10.15 -38.52
N PHE A 416 7.62 -10.76 -37.55
CA PHE A 416 8.21 -11.12 -36.27
C PHE A 416 9.34 -12.13 -36.44
N ALA A 417 9.17 -13.17 -37.25
CA ALA A 417 10.22 -14.16 -37.55
C ALA A 417 11.45 -13.51 -38.19
N THR A 418 11.24 -12.58 -39.13
CA THR A 418 12.33 -11.81 -39.74
C THR A 418 13.10 -10.98 -38.70
N LEU A 419 12.37 -10.32 -37.80
CA LEU A 419 12.97 -9.56 -36.71
C LEU A 419 13.76 -10.46 -35.75
N ALA A 420 13.19 -11.59 -35.36
CA ALA A 420 13.81 -12.56 -34.47
C ALA A 420 15.10 -13.14 -35.06
N ALA A 421 15.14 -13.41 -36.37
CA ALA A 421 16.35 -13.91 -37.04
C ALA A 421 17.56 -12.98 -36.90
N VAL A 422 17.33 -11.66 -36.77
CA VAL A 422 18.38 -10.66 -36.56
C VAL A 422 18.67 -10.46 -35.06
N GLN A 423 17.64 -10.34 -34.24
CA GLN A 423 17.77 -9.89 -32.85
C GLN A 423 18.04 -11.05 -31.87
N ALA A 424 17.41 -12.21 -32.05
CA ALA A 424 17.51 -13.32 -31.10
C ALA A 424 18.93 -13.89 -31.03
N GLY A 425 19.66 -13.92 -32.15
CA GLY A 425 21.05 -14.41 -32.19
C GLY A 425 22.06 -13.48 -31.51
N ALA A 426 21.69 -12.21 -31.27
CA ALA A 426 22.54 -11.22 -30.61
C ALA A 426 22.23 -11.06 -29.11
N GLU A 427 21.14 -11.64 -28.62
CA GLU A 427 20.73 -11.54 -27.21
C GLU A 427 21.57 -12.47 -26.33
N ALA A 428 22.22 -11.89 -25.32
CA ALA A 428 23.09 -12.63 -24.40
C ALA A 428 22.35 -13.07 -23.13
N ASP A 429 21.22 -12.43 -22.81
CA ASP A 429 20.42 -12.77 -21.65
C ASP A 429 19.52 -13.99 -21.91
N ALA A 430 19.66 -15.01 -21.07
CA ALA A 430 18.95 -16.27 -21.25
C ALA A 430 17.42 -16.13 -21.09
N GLU A 431 16.93 -15.23 -20.23
CA GLU A 431 15.48 -15.02 -20.06
C GLU A 431 14.89 -14.34 -21.29
N VAL A 432 15.59 -13.37 -21.88
CA VAL A 432 15.15 -12.69 -23.11
C VAL A 432 15.24 -13.62 -24.32
N ALA A 433 16.29 -14.44 -24.42
CA ALA A 433 16.39 -15.47 -25.45
C ALA A 433 15.23 -16.48 -25.37
N ALA A 434 14.79 -16.82 -24.15
CA ALA A 434 13.62 -17.66 -23.93
C ALA A 434 12.31 -16.98 -24.36
N GLU A 435 12.18 -15.65 -24.25
CA GLU A 435 11.03 -14.90 -24.80
C GLU A 435 10.97 -15.00 -26.32
N TRP A 436 12.09 -14.83 -27.02
CA TRP A 436 12.15 -14.99 -28.48
C TRP A 436 11.74 -16.40 -28.91
N THR A 437 12.30 -17.41 -28.25
CA THR A 437 12.02 -18.82 -28.54
C THR A 437 10.54 -19.13 -28.35
N ALA A 438 9.98 -18.77 -27.19
CA ALA A 438 8.58 -19.03 -26.88
C ALA A 438 7.62 -18.30 -27.83
N ALA A 439 7.96 -17.08 -28.26
CA ALA A 439 7.17 -16.32 -29.21
C ALA A 439 7.15 -16.96 -30.61
N LEU A 440 8.29 -17.48 -31.08
CA LEU A 440 8.38 -18.19 -32.36
C LEU A 440 7.62 -19.53 -32.34
N GLU A 441 7.61 -20.22 -31.20
CA GLU A 441 6.89 -21.49 -31.04
C GLU A 441 5.37 -21.30 -30.97
N ALA A 442 4.89 -20.21 -30.39
CA ALA A 442 3.46 -19.93 -30.26
C ALA A 442 2.75 -19.72 -31.61
N ASP A 443 3.47 -19.24 -32.63
CA ASP A 443 2.96 -19.02 -33.99
C ASP A 443 3.21 -20.20 -34.93
N ALA A 444 3.90 -21.25 -34.48
CA ALA A 444 4.11 -22.44 -35.30
C ALA A 444 2.78 -23.20 -35.49
N PRO A 445 2.47 -23.69 -36.70
CA PRO A 445 1.32 -24.57 -36.89
C PRO A 445 1.45 -25.78 -35.94
N PRO A 446 0.33 -26.29 -35.38
CA PRO A 446 0.39 -27.41 -34.45
C PRO A 446 1.12 -28.58 -35.11
N ARG A 447 2.14 -29.12 -34.41
CA ARG A 447 2.87 -30.28 -34.89
C ARG A 447 1.87 -31.44 -34.99
N THR A 448 1.62 -31.87 -36.23
CA THR A 448 0.71 -32.97 -36.60
C THR A 448 1.16 -34.30 -36.03
#